data_AF-A0A2R7YAA5-F1
#
_entry.id   AF-A0A2R7YAA5-F1
#
_cell.length_a   1.000
_cell.length_b   1.000
_cell.length_c   1.000
_cell.angle_alpha   90.00
_cell.angle_beta   90.00
_cell.angle_gamma   90.00
#
_symmetry.space_group_name_H-M   'P 1'
#
loop_
_entity.id
_entity.type
_entity.pdbx_description
1 polymer ?
#
loop_
_entity_poly.entity_id
_entity_poly.type
_entity_poly.pdbx_seq_one_letter_code
_entity_poly.pdbx_strand_id
1 'polypeptide(L)'
;MVMAEKAQPLRLREGLLRLRDGIRDILESLRAFVESEDYAFVEKAQRLCEALEGKELPGFEDLRSNVNSIYSTYRQACGKLDTETHAHLVSQAVYAIVRANIISTGLEFKVKRMRGL
;
A
#
# COMPACT_ATOMS: atom_id res chain seq x y z
N MET A 1 -17.13 -0.30 -36.87
CA MET A 1 -16.33 -1.17 -35.99
C MET A 1 -15.42 -0.30 -35.09
N VAL A 2 -16.01 0.59 -34.27
CA VAL A 2 -15.29 1.63 -33.48
C VAL A 2 -15.39 1.39 -31.95
N MET A 3 -16.10 0.33 -31.53
CA MET A 3 -16.38 0.05 -30.11
C MET A 3 -15.25 -0.69 -29.39
N ALA A 4 -14.31 -1.31 -30.12
CA ALA A 4 -13.24 -2.13 -29.52
C ALA A 4 -12.08 -1.28 -28.95
N GLU A 5 -11.71 -0.17 -29.60
CA GLU A 5 -10.59 0.68 -29.17
C GLU A 5 -10.89 1.47 -27.89
N LYS A 6 -12.14 1.85 -27.62
CA LYS A 6 -12.52 2.56 -26.38
C LYS A 6 -12.60 1.66 -25.14
N ALA A 7 -12.72 0.34 -25.33
CA ALA A 7 -12.83 -0.61 -24.22
C ALA A 7 -11.50 -0.84 -23.49
N GLN A 8 -10.36 -0.73 -24.18
CA GLN A 8 -9.03 -0.89 -23.57
C GLN A 8 -8.65 0.27 -22.60
N PRO A 9 -8.82 1.56 -22.97
CA PRO A 9 -8.56 2.68 -22.07
C PRO A 9 -9.42 2.67 -20.81
N LEU A 10 -10.70 2.29 -20.92
CA LEU A 10 -11.62 2.19 -19.78
C LEU A 10 -11.20 1.09 -18.81
N ARG A 11 -10.89 -0.11 -19.31
CA ARG A 11 -10.41 -1.23 -18.48
C ARG A 11 -9.09 -0.92 -17.79
N LEU A 12 -8.15 -0.27 -18.49
CA LEU A 12 -6.89 0.18 -17.90
C LEU A 12 -7.14 1.19 -16.78
N ARG A 13 -8.03 2.16 -17.01
CA ARG A 13 -8.40 3.16 -16.01
C ARG A 13 -9.02 2.53 -14.77
N GLU A 14 -9.93 1.57 -14.94
CA GLU A 14 -10.53 0.82 -13.85
C GLU A 14 -9.48 0.03 -13.06
N GLY A 15 -8.54 -0.63 -13.75
CA GLY A 15 -7.42 -1.31 -13.10
C GLY A 15 -6.57 -0.36 -12.25
N LEU A 16 -6.21 0.81 -12.78
CA LEU A 16 -5.45 1.81 -12.04
C LEU A 16 -6.21 2.39 -10.84
N LEU A 17 -7.54 2.55 -10.96
CA LEU A 17 -8.38 2.98 -9.84
C LEU A 17 -8.39 1.93 -8.72
N ARG A 18 -8.58 0.64 -9.07
CA ARG A 18 -8.53 -0.46 -8.09
C ARG A 18 -7.18 -0.55 -7.39
N LEU A 19 -6.09 -0.42 -8.14
CA LEU A 19 -4.74 -0.40 -7.58
C LEU A 19 -4.56 0.78 -6.62
N ARG A 20 -4.99 1.98 -7.01
CA ARG A 20 -4.92 3.17 -6.15
C ARG A 20 -5.69 2.96 -4.86
N ASP A 21 -6.90 2.43 -4.95
CA ASP A 21 -7.77 2.23 -3.78
C ASP A 21 -7.17 1.17 -2.84
N GLY A 22 -6.61 0.07 -3.37
CA GLY A 22 -5.87 -0.90 -2.56
C GLY A 22 -4.62 -0.31 -1.87
N ILE A 23 -3.87 0.59 -2.54
CA ILE A 23 -2.76 1.31 -1.91
C ILE A 23 -3.25 2.25 -0.79
N ARG A 24 -4.42 2.87 -0.97
CA ARG A 24 -5.03 3.73 0.06
C ARG A 24 -5.48 2.91 1.27
N ASP A 25 -6.02 1.72 1.07
CA ASP A 25 -6.39 0.83 2.18
C ASP A 25 -5.16 0.39 2.99
N ILE A 26 -4.03 0.13 2.33
CA ILE A 26 -2.73 -0.15 2.99
C ILE A 26 -2.28 1.07 3.80
N LEU A 27 -2.32 2.27 3.18
CA LEU A 27 -1.96 3.52 3.81
C LEU A 27 -2.80 3.80 5.08
N GLU A 28 -4.12 3.65 4.99
CA GLU A 28 -5.04 3.87 6.11
C GLU A 28 -4.79 2.87 7.24
N SER A 29 -4.52 1.61 6.91
CA SER A 29 -4.15 0.60 7.90
C SER A 29 -2.85 0.98 8.62
N LEU A 30 -1.81 1.41 7.90
CA LEU A 30 -0.56 1.84 8.52
C LEU A 30 -0.73 3.09 9.40
N ARG A 31 -1.58 4.05 9.00
CA ARG A 31 -1.90 5.22 9.83
C ARG A 31 -2.61 4.82 11.12
N ALA A 32 -3.60 3.94 11.03
CA ALA A 32 -4.30 3.42 12.19
C ALA A 32 -3.34 2.70 13.15
N PHE A 33 -2.34 1.95 12.63
CA PHE A 33 -1.27 1.40 13.47
C PHE A 33 -0.47 2.49 14.19
N VAL A 34 -0.02 3.54 13.49
CA VAL A 34 0.77 4.62 14.13
C VAL A 34 -0.05 5.38 15.19
N GLU A 35 -1.36 5.52 14.99
CA GLU A 35 -2.25 6.23 15.93
C GLU A 35 -2.64 5.41 17.16
N SER A 36 -2.83 4.09 17.00
CA SER A 36 -3.36 3.21 18.05
C SER A 36 -2.34 2.22 18.62
N GLU A 37 -1.18 2.09 17.97
CA GLU A 37 -0.16 1.08 18.23
C GLU A 37 -0.67 -0.37 18.16
N ASP A 38 -1.84 -0.61 17.56
CA ASP A 38 -2.44 -1.94 17.40
C ASP A 38 -1.87 -2.65 16.15
N TYR A 39 -1.10 -3.70 16.39
CA TYR A 39 -0.48 -4.53 15.34
C TYR A 39 -1.49 -5.29 14.47
N ALA A 40 -2.77 -5.40 14.85
CA ALA A 40 -3.81 -5.92 13.97
C ALA A 40 -3.90 -5.12 12.65
N PHE A 41 -3.61 -3.82 12.69
CA PHE A 41 -3.55 -2.98 11.49
C PHE A 41 -2.33 -3.26 10.62
N VAL A 42 -1.20 -3.65 11.20
CA VAL A 42 -0.01 -4.11 10.45
C VAL A 42 -0.34 -5.43 9.75
N GLU A 43 -1.00 -6.37 10.44
CA GLU A 43 -1.42 -7.63 9.80
C GLU A 43 -2.39 -7.39 8.65
N LYS A 44 -3.33 -6.45 8.81
CA LYS A 44 -4.25 -6.05 7.74
C LYS A 44 -3.49 -5.46 6.55
N ALA A 45 -2.57 -4.51 6.79
CA ALA A 45 -1.74 -3.92 5.75
C ALA A 45 -0.94 -4.97 4.97
N GLN A 46 -0.39 -5.96 5.69
CA GLN A 46 0.37 -7.06 5.10
C GLN A 46 -0.49 -7.93 4.17
N ARG A 47 -1.67 -8.35 4.62
CA ARG A 47 -2.62 -9.12 3.78
C ARG A 47 -3.06 -8.34 2.56
N LEU A 48 -3.28 -7.02 2.68
CA LEU A 48 -3.59 -6.15 1.55
C LEU A 48 -2.43 -6.09 0.55
N CYS A 49 -1.18 -5.99 1.02
CA CYS A 49 -0.01 -6.06 0.15
C CYS A 49 0.11 -7.39 -0.60
N GLU A 50 -0.24 -8.51 0.02
CA GLU A 50 -0.24 -9.83 -0.65
C GLU A 50 -1.35 -9.98 -1.69
N ALA A 51 -2.53 -9.45 -1.40
CA ALA A 51 -3.70 -9.53 -2.28
C ALA A 51 -3.63 -8.57 -3.48
N LEU A 52 -2.82 -7.50 -3.38
CA LEU A 52 -2.75 -6.49 -4.43
C LEU A 52 -1.86 -6.93 -5.59
N GLU A 53 -2.42 -6.98 -6.79
CA GLU A 53 -1.71 -7.26 -8.06
C GLU A 53 -0.89 -6.05 -8.53
N GLY A 54 -0.06 -5.48 -7.65
CA GLY A 54 0.69 -4.24 -7.86
C GLY A 54 2.16 -4.42 -8.24
N LYS A 55 2.63 -5.64 -8.53
CA LYS A 55 4.08 -5.95 -8.70
C LYS A 55 4.77 -5.12 -9.78
N GLU A 56 4.04 -4.68 -10.79
CA GLU A 56 4.56 -3.84 -11.88
C GLU A 56 4.60 -2.33 -11.53
N LEU A 57 4.05 -1.93 -10.38
CA LEU A 57 4.06 -0.54 -9.95
C LEU A 57 5.45 -0.17 -9.38
N PRO A 58 6.10 0.89 -9.89
CA PRO A 58 7.34 1.37 -9.32
C PRO A 58 7.19 1.68 -7.83
N GLY A 59 8.08 1.12 -7.00
CA GLY A 59 8.10 1.29 -5.55
C GLY A 59 7.12 0.41 -4.77
N PHE A 60 6.29 -0.41 -5.42
CA PHE A 60 5.37 -1.31 -4.70
C PHE A 60 6.11 -2.46 -4.01
N GLU A 61 7.13 -3.03 -4.64
CA GLU A 61 7.98 -4.07 -4.04
C GLU A 61 8.68 -3.57 -2.77
N ASP A 62 9.17 -2.32 -2.77
CA ASP A 62 9.77 -1.70 -1.59
C ASP A 62 8.74 -1.49 -0.48
N LEU A 63 7.55 -0.99 -0.82
CA LEU A 63 6.45 -0.86 0.13
C LEU A 63 6.10 -2.22 0.75
N ARG A 64 5.93 -3.25 -0.08
CA ARG A 64 5.62 -4.61 0.38
C ARG A 64 6.73 -5.15 1.28
N SER A 65 7.99 -4.95 0.90
CA SER A 65 9.15 -5.36 1.70
C SER A 65 9.16 -4.70 3.07
N ASN A 66 8.88 -3.40 3.16
CA ASN A 66 8.78 -2.72 4.46
C ASN A 66 7.64 -3.26 5.31
N VAL A 67 6.43 -3.38 4.75
CA VAL A 67 5.27 -3.89 5.50
C VAL A 67 5.53 -5.32 5.99
N ASN A 68 6.10 -6.18 5.14
CA ASN A 68 6.48 -7.55 5.51
C ASN A 68 7.55 -7.57 6.61
N SER A 69 8.51 -6.66 6.57
CA SER A 69 9.58 -6.60 7.59
C SER A 69 9.02 -6.19 8.96
N ILE A 70 8.07 -5.25 8.99
CA ILE A 70 7.38 -4.85 10.24
C ILE A 70 6.59 -6.04 10.78
N TYR A 71 5.79 -6.67 9.91
CA TYR A 71 4.97 -7.84 10.26
C TYR A 71 5.82 -9.00 10.78
N SER A 72 6.88 -9.38 10.06
CA SER A 72 7.74 -10.50 10.46
C SER A 72 8.41 -10.26 11.81
N THR A 73 8.91 -9.04 12.04
CA THR A 73 9.56 -8.67 13.31
C THR A 73 8.58 -8.75 14.46
N TYR A 74 7.37 -8.20 14.30
CA TYR A 74 6.29 -8.32 15.30
C TYR A 74 5.95 -9.77 15.60
N ARG A 75 5.76 -10.60 14.56
CA ARG A 75 5.39 -12.01 14.71
C ARG A 75 6.49 -12.84 15.38
N GLN A 76 7.75 -12.57 15.06
CA GLN A 76 8.91 -13.24 15.68
C GLN A 76 9.05 -12.85 17.16
N ALA A 77 8.73 -11.62 17.52
CA ALA A 77 8.75 -11.15 18.91
C ALA A 77 7.68 -11.80 19.81
N CYS A 78 6.70 -12.52 19.23
CA CYS A 78 5.64 -13.22 19.97
C CYS A 78 4.93 -12.33 21.02
N GLY A 79 4.70 -11.05 20.68
CA GLY A 79 4.06 -10.07 21.57
C GLY A 79 4.96 -9.47 22.67
N LYS A 80 6.26 -9.80 22.67
CA LYS A 80 7.25 -9.23 23.60
C LYS A 80 8.21 -8.32 22.85
N LEU A 81 7.72 -7.14 22.48
CA LEU A 81 8.56 -6.10 21.91
C LEU A 81 9.11 -5.22 23.02
N ASP A 82 10.42 -5.06 23.08
CA ASP A 82 11.02 -4.00 23.88
C ASP A 82 10.75 -2.63 23.24
N THR A 83 10.94 -1.57 24.03
CA THR A 83 10.63 -0.19 23.63
C THR A 83 11.44 0.26 22.40
N GLU A 84 12.70 -0.14 22.27
CA GLU A 84 13.55 0.25 21.16
C GLU A 84 13.08 -0.41 19.85
N THR A 85 12.81 -1.71 19.91
CA THR A 85 12.25 -2.45 18.78
C THR A 85 10.89 -1.88 18.38
N HIS A 86 10.01 -1.58 19.34
CA HIS A 86 8.72 -0.96 19.04
C HIS A 86 8.88 0.40 18.35
N ALA A 87 9.72 1.29 18.89
CA ALA A 87 9.98 2.60 18.29
C ALA A 87 10.56 2.48 16.87
N HIS A 88 11.43 1.49 16.63
CA HIS A 88 11.94 1.19 15.29
C HIS A 88 10.82 0.77 14.33
N LEU A 89 9.90 -0.10 14.77
CA LEU A 89 8.76 -0.55 13.95
C LEU A 89 7.80 0.60 13.62
N VAL A 90 7.53 1.50 14.56
CA VAL A 90 6.75 2.72 14.30
C VAL A 90 7.44 3.60 13.27
N SER A 91 8.76 3.79 13.37
CA SER A 91 9.54 4.55 12.38
C SER A 91 9.46 3.92 10.98
N GLN A 92 9.57 2.59 10.88
CA GLN A 92 9.39 1.86 9.62
C GLN A 92 7.97 2.02 9.06
N ALA A 93 6.94 2.03 9.91
CA ALA A 93 5.57 2.26 9.47
C ALA A 93 5.37 3.68 8.92
N VAL A 94 5.91 4.71 9.57
CA VAL A 94 5.91 6.10 9.06
C VAL A 94 6.59 6.19 7.71
N TYR A 95 7.72 5.49 7.54
CA TYR A 95 8.37 5.41 6.24
C TYR A 95 7.45 4.77 5.17
N ALA A 96 6.83 3.63 5.49
CA ALA A 96 5.93 2.92 4.58
C ALA A 96 4.70 3.78 4.20
N ILE A 97 4.16 4.56 5.14
CA ILE A 97 3.08 5.55 4.90
C ILE A 97 3.50 6.56 3.83
N VAL A 98 4.72 7.09 3.89
CA VAL A 98 5.23 8.04 2.89
C VAL A 98 5.32 7.37 1.51
N ARG A 99 5.86 6.14 1.42
CA ARG A 99 5.91 5.41 0.15
C ARG A 99 4.52 5.16 -0.44
N ALA A 100 3.59 4.66 0.37
CA ALA A 100 2.22 4.38 -0.07
C ALA A 100 1.53 5.65 -0.60
N ASN A 101 1.75 6.80 0.05
CA ASN A 101 1.26 8.09 -0.44
C ASN A 101 1.84 8.48 -1.81
N ILE A 102 3.15 8.31 -2.01
CA ILE A 102 3.81 8.62 -3.30
C ILE A 102 3.21 7.77 -4.42
N ILE A 103 3.04 6.46 -4.19
CA ILE A 103 2.47 5.52 -5.16
C ILE A 103 1.01 5.89 -5.48
N SER A 104 0.18 6.07 -4.45
CA SER A 104 -1.23 6.46 -4.58
C SER A 104 -1.40 7.76 -5.36
N THR A 105 -0.57 8.76 -5.05
CA THR A 105 -0.56 10.06 -5.75
C THR A 105 -0.17 9.91 -7.21
N GLY A 106 0.86 9.13 -7.51
CA GLY A 106 1.30 8.85 -8.88
C GLY A 106 0.20 8.16 -9.72
N LEU A 107 -0.52 7.20 -9.12
CA LEU A 107 -1.67 6.55 -9.74
C LEU A 107 -2.81 7.54 -9.98
N GLU A 108 -3.09 8.42 -9.02
CA GLU A 108 -4.11 9.45 -9.18
C GLU A 108 -3.80 10.41 -10.34
N PHE A 109 -2.55 10.84 -10.48
CA PHE A 109 -2.12 11.64 -11.63
C PHE A 109 -2.26 10.89 -12.96
N LYS A 110 -1.91 9.59 -13.01
CA LYS A 110 -2.11 8.75 -14.21
C LYS A 110 -3.59 8.69 -14.59
N VAL A 111 -4.47 8.39 -13.62
CA VAL A 111 -5.93 8.30 -13.86
C VAL A 111 -6.53 9.65 -14.28
N LYS A 112 -6.11 10.77 -13.70
CA LYS A 112 -6.58 12.11 -14.07
C LYS A 112 -6.20 12.47 -15.50
N ARG A 113 -4.98 12.14 -15.95
CA ARG A 113 -4.55 12.37 -17.34
C ARG A 113 -5.37 11.58 -18.35
N MET A 114 -5.83 10.37 -17.99
CA MET A 114 -6.69 9.57 -18.85
C MET A 114 -8.12 10.12 -19.00
N ARG A 115 -8.57 11.05 -18.15
CA ARG A 115 -9.88 11.72 -18.31
C ARG A 115 -9.89 12.75 -19.44
N GLY A 116 -8.73 13.16 -19.94
CA GLY A 116 -8.58 14.09 -21.06
C GLY A 116 -8.41 13.42 -22.43
N LEU A 117 -8.54 12.09 -22.50
CA LEU A 117 -8.62 11.27 -23.72
C LEU A 117 -10.08 10.98 -24.07
#